data_AF-A0A6P9E9U5-F1
#
_entry.id   AF-A0A6P9E9U5-F1
#
_cell.length_a   1.000
_cell.length_b   1.000
_cell.length_c   1.000
_cell.angle_alpha   90.00
_cell.angle_beta   90.00
_cell.angle_gamma   90.00
#
_symmetry.space_group_name_H-M   'P 1'
#
loop_
_entity.id
_entity.type
_entity.pdbx_description
1 polymer ?
#
loop_
_entity_poly.entity_id
_entity_poly.type
_entity_poly.pdbx_seq_one_letter_code
_entity_poly.pdbx_strand_id
1 'polypeptide(L)'
;MGIGLMLVRRMEEWFRENGAEYSYMATDNDNLASVTLFTQKCGYSKFRTPSILVNPVFAHRVPISNRVSVIRLDPSDAEILYRRRFSTTEFFPRDIDSVLNNKLSLGTFLAVPRGTFTAESFPGSDRFLSDPPESWAVLSVWNCKEVFALEVRGASYVRRTLAKTTRIVDRAFPWLHVPSVPELFKPFGLHFMYGMGGEGPGAVKLVKALCGYAHNLAKDCGCGVVATEVSSREPLRLGIPHWKKLSCAEDLWGVKRLGEAEGYNDGSVGDWTKSKPGLSIFVDPREF
;
A
#
# COMPACT_ATOMS: atom_id res chain seq x y z
N MET A 1 19.61 27.59 15.04
CA MET A 1 18.42 26.73 14.92
C MET A 1 18.85 25.35 14.41
N GLY A 2 18.58 24.28 15.19
CA GLY A 2 18.98 22.89 14.90
C GLY A 2 17.96 21.87 15.41
N ILE A 3 16.72 22.29 15.61
CA ILE A 3 15.66 21.49 16.26
C ILE A 3 15.41 20.19 15.50
N GLY A 4 15.25 20.23 14.18
CA GLY A 4 15.04 19.03 13.37
C GLY A 4 16.15 17.99 13.53
N LEU A 5 17.42 18.42 13.56
CA LEU A 5 18.56 17.52 13.78
C LEU A 5 18.54 16.91 15.19
N MET A 6 18.20 17.70 16.22
CA MET A 6 18.08 17.20 17.59
C MET A 6 16.95 16.17 17.71
N LEU A 7 15.80 16.42 17.07
CA LEU A 7 14.67 15.48 17.06
C LEU A 7 15.03 14.16 16.39
N VAL A 8 15.67 14.20 15.21
CA VAL A 8 16.10 12.98 14.51
C VAL A 8 17.10 12.20 15.37
N ARG A 9 18.09 12.86 15.97
CA ARG A 9 19.06 12.18 16.86
C ARG A 9 18.39 11.53 18.06
N ARG A 10 17.43 12.22 18.69
CA ARG A 10 16.72 11.68 19.86
C ARG A 10 15.84 10.48 19.49
N MET A 11 15.19 10.52 18.32
CA MET A 11 14.47 9.36 17.79
C MET A 11 15.41 8.18 17.51
N GLU A 12 16.56 8.42 16.89
CA GLU A 12 17.54 7.35 16.63
C GLU A 12 18.09 6.74 17.93
N GLU A 13 18.32 7.54 18.97
CA GLU A 13 18.68 7.03 20.30
C GLU A 13 17.60 6.09 20.83
N TRP A 14 16.34 6.52 20.80
CA TRP A 14 15.21 5.69 21.21
C TRP A 14 15.08 4.40 20.37
N PHE A 15 15.29 4.48 19.05
CA PHE A 15 15.31 3.29 18.18
C PHE A 15 16.39 2.30 18.60
N ARG A 16 17.62 2.76 18.88
CA ARG A 16 18.70 1.90 19.38
C ARG A 16 18.37 1.27 20.73
N GLU A 17 17.82 2.06 21.66
CA GLU A 17 17.38 1.58 22.98
C GLU A 17 16.31 0.48 22.88
N ASN A 18 15.50 0.49 21.80
CA ASN A 18 14.47 -0.52 21.53
C ASN A 18 14.94 -1.64 20.57
N GLY A 19 16.24 -1.72 20.28
CA GLY A 19 16.82 -2.79 19.47
C GLY A 19 16.54 -2.69 17.97
N ALA A 20 16.16 -1.50 17.46
CA ALA A 20 15.97 -1.31 16.04
C ALA A 20 17.30 -1.39 15.28
N GLU A 21 17.37 -2.26 14.27
CA GLU A 21 18.55 -2.42 13.42
C GLU A 21 18.66 -1.30 12.37
N TYR A 22 17.51 -0.80 11.90
CA TYR A 22 17.38 0.19 10.85
C TYR A 22 16.45 1.32 11.28
N SER A 23 16.75 2.53 10.79
CA SER A 23 15.84 3.66 10.75
C SER A 23 15.62 4.06 9.30
N TYR A 24 14.39 4.40 8.93
CA TYR A 24 14.07 4.89 7.61
C TYR A 24 13.21 6.15 7.69
N MET A 25 13.18 6.89 6.59
CA MET A 25 12.40 8.11 6.45
C MET A 25 11.82 8.16 5.04
N ALA A 26 10.62 8.70 4.91
CA ALA A 26 9.96 8.96 3.63
C ALA A 26 9.76 10.48 3.47
N THR A 27 10.05 11.00 2.29
CA THR A 27 9.85 12.42 1.96
C THR A 27 9.73 12.62 0.45
N ASP A 28 8.93 13.61 0.05
CA ASP A 28 8.92 14.04 -1.35
C ASP A 28 10.34 14.44 -1.80
N ASN A 29 10.71 14.04 -3.01
CA ASN A 29 12.00 14.36 -3.62
C ASN A 29 12.23 15.88 -3.74
N ASP A 30 11.15 16.66 -3.88
CA ASP A 30 11.22 18.11 -3.98
C ASP A 30 11.44 18.80 -2.61
N ASN A 31 11.32 18.07 -1.49
CA ASN A 31 11.59 18.60 -0.15
C ASN A 31 13.10 18.61 0.15
N LEU A 32 13.83 19.49 -0.54
CA LEU A 32 15.28 19.62 -0.44
C LEU A 32 15.77 19.79 1.01
N ALA A 33 15.01 20.49 1.85
CA ALA A 33 15.36 20.68 3.26
C ALA A 33 15.40 19.36 4.04
N SER A 34 14.37 18.52 3.89
CA SER A 34 14.32 17.18 4.50
C SER A 34 15.41 16.28 3.92
N VAL A 35 15.52 16.23 2.59
CA VAL A 35 16.54 15.42 1.90
C VAL A 35 17.94 15.76 2.39
N THR A 36 18.30 17.05 2.46
CA THR A 36 19.60 17.50 2.97
C THR A 36 19.80 17.17 4.45
N LEU A 37 18.78 17.34 5.30
CA LEU A 37 18.88 16.99 6.73
C LEU A 37 19.24 15.52 6.89
N PHE A 38 18.47 14.62 6.28
CA PHE A 38 18.66 13.18 6.47
C PHE A 38 19.94 12.67 5.78
N THR A 39 20.18 13.04 4.53
CA THR A 39 21.29 12.49 3.75
C THR A 39 22.64 13.08 4.10
N GLN A 40 22.72 14.39 4.40
CA GLN A 40 24.00 15.05 4.64
C GLN A 40 24.32 15.23 6.13
N LYS A 41 23.31 15.32 7.01
CA LYS A 41 23.53 15.60 8.44
C LYS A 41 23.25 14.42 9.36
N CYS A 42 22.35 13.51 8.96
CA CYS A 42 21.98 12.35 9.77
C CYS A 42 22.56 11.03 9.25
N GLY A 43 23.17 11.00 8.05
CA GLY A 43 23.86 9.82 7.51
C GLY A 43 22.92 8.77 6.91
N TYR A 44 21.75 9.17 6.40
CA TYR A 44 20.86 8.28 5.67
C TYR A 44 21.33 8.15 4.22
N SER A 45 21.27 6.94 3.68
CA SER A 45 21.44 6.71 2.24
C SER A 45 20.08 6.71 1.55
N LYS A 46 20.04 7.15 0.29
CA LYS A 46 18.84 6.98 -0.54
C LYS A 46 18.64 5.48 -0.80
N PHE A 47 17.43 4.98 -0.54
CA PHE A 47 17.14 3.55 -0.58
C PHE A 47 16.14 3.19 -1.68
N ARG A 48 14.94 3.78 -1.64
CA ARG A 48 13.86 3.49 -2.58
C ARG A 48 13.18 4.76 -3.06
N THR A 49 12.54 4.65 -4.23
CA THR A 49 11.67 5.71 -4.77
C THR A 49 10.29 5.13 -5.12
N PRO A 50 9.47 4.82 -4.12
CA PRO A 50 8.13 4.32 -4.37
C PRO A 50 7.21 5.41 -4.90
N SER A 51 6.03 5.00 -5.35
CA SER A 51 4.96 5.87 -5.80
C SER A 51 3.73 5.63 -4.96
N ILE A 52 3.17 6.71 -4.43
CA ILE A 52 1.88 6.69 -3.73
C ILE A 52 0.78 6.85 -4.77
N LEU A 53 -0.03 5.83 -4.96
CA LEU A 53 -1.10 5.78 -5.95
C LEU A 53 -2.45 5.92 -5.25
N VAL A 54 -3.20 6.96 -5.61
CA VAL A 54 -4.47 7.29 -4.97
C VAL A 54 -5.61 7.18 -5.98
N ASN A 55 -6.58 6.33 -5.67
CA ASN A 55 -7.81 6.16 -6.43
C ASN A 55 -8.99 6.79 -5.66
N PRO A 56 -9.70 7.77 -6.24
CA PRO A 56 -10.93 8.26 -5.63
C PRO A 56 -12.00 7.17 -5.55
N VAL A 57 -12.79 7.22 -4.48
CA VAL A 57 -13.97 6.37 -4.32
C VAL A 57 -15.17 7.08 -4.95
N PHE A 58 -15.70 6.51 -6.03
CA PHE A 58 -16.83 7.05 -6.77
C PHE A 58 -18.17 6.84 -6.04
N ALA A 59 -19.19 7.60 -6.44
CA ALA A 59 -20.54 7.41 -5.91
C ALA A 59 -21.19 6.13 -6.42
N HIS A 60 -20.81 5.67 -7.62
CA HIS A 60 -21.20 4.37 -8.17
C HIS A 60 -20.25 3.24 -7.72
N ARG A 61 -20.70 1.99 -7.87
CA ARG A 61 -19.85 0.81 -7.70
C ARG A 61 -19.08 0.50 -8.97
N VAL A 62 -17.79 0.21 -8.84
CA VAL A 62 -16.95 -0.18 -9.97
C VAL A 62 -17.29 -1.62 -10.38
N PRO A 63 -17.54 -1.89 -11.68
CA PRO A 63 -17.80 -3.25 -12.14
C PRO A 63 -16.53 -4.10 -12.03
N ILE A 64 -16.68 -5.28 -11.43
CA ILE A 64 -15.63 -6.29 -11.35
C ILE A 64 -15.87 -7.30 -12.48
N SER A 65 -14.81 -7.66 -13.22
CA SER A 65 -14.90 -8.61 -14.33
C SER A 65 -15.53 -9.92 -13.86
N ASN A 66 -16.56 -10.37 -14.58
CA ASN A 66 -17.19 -11.66 -14.33
C ASN A 66 -16.29 -12.87 -14.66
N ARG A 67 -15.07 -12.64 -15.17
CA ARG A 67 -14.05 -13.67 -15.44
C ARG A 67 -13.07 -13.88 -14.28
N VAL A 68 -13.28 -13.21 -13.16
CA VAL A 68 -12.43 -13.29 -11.97
C VAL A 68 -13.26 -13.79 -10.79
N SER A 69 -12.70 -14.74 -10.05
CA SER A 69 -13.17 -15.11 -8.71
C SER A 69 -12.33 -14.37 -7.68
N VAL A 70 -12.97 -13.66 -6.75
CA VAL A 70 -12.31 -13.03 -5.59
C VAL A 70 -12.67 -13.83 -4.36
N ILE A 71 -11.66 -14.33 -3.65
CA ILE A 71 -11.78 -15.19 -2.48
C ILE A 71 -11.16 -14.43 -1.31
N ARG A 72 -11.91 -14.27 -0.22
CA ARG A 72 -11.35 -13.76 1.04
C ARG A 72 -10.63 -14.92 1.73
N LEU A 73 -9.37 -14.72 2.06
CA LEU A 73 -8.57 -15.70 2.79
C LEU A 73 -8.78 -15.54 4.30
N ASP A 74 -8.73 -16.67 5.02
CA ASP A 74 -8.56 -16.65 6.47
C ASP A 74 -7.18 -16.09 6.83
N PRO A 75 -7.02 -15.45 8.01
CA PRO A 75 -5.74 -14.85 8.41
C PRO A 75 -4.56 -15.83 8.38
N SER A 76 -4.77 -17.09 8.76
CA SER A 76 -3.73 -18.13 8.72
C SER A 76 -3.32 -18.48 7.28
N ASP A 77 -4.26 -18.55 6.35
CA ASP A 77 -3.97 -18.78 4.94
C ASP A 77 -3.26 -17.57 4.32
N ALA A 78 -3.69 -16.36 4.66
CA ALA A 78 -3.04 -15.12 4.23
C ALA A 78 -1.58 -15.04 4.73
N GLU A 79 -1.32 -15.44 5.97
CA GLU A 79 0.02 -15.50 6.56
C GLU A 79 0.94 -16.45 5.79
N ILE A 80 0.49 -17.70 5.55
CA ILE A 80 1.27 -18.69 4.79
C ILE A 80 1.64 -18.13 3.42
N LEU A 81 0.66 -17.56 2.72
CA LEU A 81 0.86 -16.98 1.39
C LEU A 81 1.85 -15.83 1.44
N TYR A 82 1.68 -14.90 2.38
CA TYR A 82 2.55 -13.73 2.51
C TYR A 82 3.98 -14.11 2.88
N ARG A 83 4.17 -15.02 3.84
CA ARG A 83 5.50 -15.50 4.20
C ARG A 83 6.19 -16.19 3.04
N ARG A 84 5.51 -17.04 2.27
CA ARG A 84 6.11 -17.67 1.08
C ARG A 84 6.44 -16.66 -0.02
N ARG A 85 5.59 -15.64 -0.22
CA ARG A 85 5.72 -14.69 -1.33
C ARG A 85 6.66 -13.52 -1.06
N PHE A 86 6.75 -13.06 0.18
CA PHE A 86 7.39 -11.81 0.56
C PHE A 86 8.52 -11.94 1.59
N SER A 87 8.88 -13.14 2.06
CA SER A 87 9.93 -13.31 3.09
C SER A 87 11.27 -12.65 2.77
N THR A 88 11.60 -12.51 1.48
CA THR A 88 12.83 -11.87 0.98
C THR A 88 12.60 -10.45 0.44
N THR A 89 11.36 -9.94 0.54
CA THR A 89 11.03 -8.57 0.15
C THR A 89 11.41 -7.62 1.28
N GLU A 90 12.06 -6.51 0.93
CA GLU A 90 12.42 -5.47 1.88
C GLU A 90 11.19 -4.95 2.64
N PHE A 91 11.39 -4.63 3.93
CA PHE A 91 10.36 -4.19 4.87
C PHE A 91 9.22 -5.18 5.13
N PHE A 92 9.34 -6.44 4.70
CA PHE A 92 8.35 -7.45 5.07
C PHE A 92 8.39 -7.69 6.60
N PRO A 93 7.28 -7.47 7.32
CA PRO A 93 7.27 -7.58 8.78
C PRO A 93 7.42 -9.04 9.22
N ARG A 94 8.31 -9.30 10.17
CA ARG A 94 8.49 -10.64 10.75
C ARG A 94 7.21 -11.12 11.46
N ASP A 95 6.43 -10.17 11.99
CA ASP A 95 5.16 -10.34 12.70
C ASP A 95 3.94 -10.08 11.78
N ILE A 96 4.01 -10.47 10.50
CA ILE A 96 2.91 -10.26 9.54
C ILE A 96 1.56 -10.81 10.03
N ASP A 97 1.57 -11.87 10.83
CA ASP A 97 0.41 -12.42 11.52
C ASP A 97 -0.32 -11.38 12.37
N SER A 98 0.43 -10.55 13.09
CA SER A 98 -0.11 -9.48 13.94
C SER A 98 -0.75 -8.36 13.12
N VAL A 99 -0.22 -8.09 11.92
CA VAL A 99 -0.83 -7.17 10.96
C VAL A 99 -2.13 -7.76 10.41
N LEU A 100 -2.13 -9.03 9.98
CA LEU A 100 -3.30 -9.68 9.38
C LEU A 100 -4.45 -9.89 10.37
N ASN A 101 -4.15 -10.13 11.64
CA ASN A 101 -5.15 -10.29 12.71
C ASN A 101 -5.58 -8.97 13.36
N ASN A 102 -5.02 -7.83 12.95
CA ASN A 102 -5.40 -6.53 13.49
C ASN A 102 -6.85 -6.18 13.10
N LYS A 103 -7.60 -5.56 14.02
CA LYS A 103 -8.97 -5.07 13.78
C LYS A 103 -9.09 -4.09 12.61
N LEU A 104 -8.01 -3.39 12.26
CA LEU A 104 -7.95 -2.47 11.13
C LEU A 104 -7.73 -3.20 9.80
N SER A 105 -7.30 -4.45 9.81
CA SER A 105 -7.26 -5.28 8.61
C SER A 105 -8.67 -5.71 8.23
N LEU A 106 -9.14 -5.28 7.06
CA LEU A 106 -10.44 -5.64 6.52
C LEU A 106 -10.43 -6.99 5.81
N GLY A 107 -9.24 -7.58 5.64
CA GLY A 107 -9.03 -8.90 5.08
C GLY A 107 -8.01 -8.93 3.94
N THR A 108 -7.64 -10.15 3.59
CA THR A 108 -6.78 -10.48 2.45
C THR A 108 -7.63 -11.14 1.37
N PHE A 109 -7.47 -10.70 0.14
CA PHE A 109 -8.29 -11.11 -0.99
C PHE A 109 -7.40 -11.68 -2.09
N LEU A 110 -7.66 -12.92 -2.46
CA LEU A 110 -7.04 -13.64 -3.56
C LEU A 110 -7.94 -13.55 -4.80
N ALA A 111 -7.38 -13.18 -5.94
CA ALA A 111 -8.04 -13.22 -7.23
C ALA A 111 -7.43 -14.30 -8.12
N VAL A 112 -8.30 -15.13 -8.68
CA VAL A 112 -7.96 -16.17 -9.65
C VAL A 112 -8.92 -16.11 -10.85
N PRO A 113 -8.55 -16.67 -12.02
CA PRO A 113 -9.48 -16.86 -13.12
C PRO A 113 -10.75 -17.58 -12.66
N ARG A 114 -11.90 -17.17 -13.20
CA ARG A 114 -13.17 -17.80 -12.86
C ARG A 114 -13.16 -19.28 -13.24
N GLY A 115 -13.68 -20.11 -12.34
CA GLY A 115 -13.73 -21.56 -12.51
C GLY A 115 -12.52 -22.29 -11.93
N THR A 116 -11.47 -21.59 -11.50
CA THR A 116 -10.33 -22.22 -10.81
C THR A 116 -10.69 -22.60 -9.37
N PHE A 117 -11.07 -21.61 -8.56
CA PHE A 117 -11.51 -21.81 -7.18
C PHE A 117 -12.70 -20.90 -6.86
N THR A 118 -13.51 -21.32 -5.90
CA THR A 118 -14.50 -20.49 -5.19
C THR A 118 -14.07 -20.33 -3.73
N ALA A 119 -14.83 -19.55 -2.95
CA ALA A 119 -14.56 -19.42 -1.51
C ALA A 119 -14.69 -20.76 -0.78
N GLU A 120 -15.63 -21.61 -1.21
CA GLU A 120 -15.91 -22.92 -0.61
C GLU A 120 -14.94 -24.01 -1.09
N SER A 121 -14.37 -23.84 -2.29
CA SER A 121 -13.48 -24.83 -2.90
C SER A 121 -11.99 -24.50 -2.74
N PHE A 122 -11.65 -23.40 -2.06
CA PHE A 122 -10.26 -23.00 -1.88
C PHE A 122 -9.54 -24.04 -1.01
N PRO A 123 -8.42 -24.64 -1.49
CA PRO A 123 -7.81 -25.80 -0.83
C PRO A 123 -6.90 -25.43 0.36
N GLY A 124 -6.86 -24.15 0.75
CA GLY A 124 -5.87 -23.58 1.67
C GLY A 124 -4.58 -23.16 0.95
N SER A 125 -3.84 -22.23 1.56
CA SER A 125 -2.68 -21.59 0.95
C SER A 125 -1.52 -22.55 0.69
N ASP A 126 -1.31 -23.55 1.53
CA ASP A 126 -0.23 -24.53 1.33
C ASP A 126 -0.40 -25.31 0.02
N ARG A 127 -1.61 -25.82 -0.23
CA ARG A 127 -1.94 -26.56 -1.45
C ARG A 127 -1.99 -25.64 -2.67
N PHE A 128 -2.56 -24.45 -2.51
CA PHE A 128 -2.59 -23.43 -3.56
C PHE A 128 -1.18 -23.08 -4.05
N LEU A 129 -0.20 -22.95 -3.15
CA LEU A 129 1.18 -22.57 -3.50
C LEU A 129 2.02 -23.75 -3.99
N SER A 130 1.57 -24.99 -3.80
CA SER A 130 2.23 -26.18 -4.36
C SER A 130 1.92 -26.37 -5.85
N ASP A 131 0.72 -26.00 -6.28
CA ASP A 131 0.29 -26.06 -7.68
C ASP A 131 -0.65 -24.88 -7.99
N PRO A 132 -0.11 -23.65 -8.08
CA PRO A 132 -0.92 -22.46 -8.31
C PRO A 132 -1.43 -22.43 -9.76
N PRO A 133 -2.60 -21.82 -10.01
CA PRO A 133 -3.05 -21.59 -11.37
C PRO A 133 -2.06 -20.68 -12.13
N GLU A 134 -2.10 -20.75 -13.47
CA GLU A 134 -1.21 -19.97 -14.35
C GLU A 134 -1.18 -18.48 -14.01
N SER A 135 -2.29 -17.91 -13.51
CA SER A 135 -2.32 -16.53 -13.04
C SER A 135 -3.11 -16.38 -11.75
N TRP A 136 -2.57 -15.60 -10.83
CA TRP A 136 -3.22 -15.23 -9.58
C TRP A 136 -2.73 -13.86 -9.10
N ALA A 137 -3.50 -13.22 -8.22
CA ALA A 137 -3.08 -12.00 -7.53
C ALA A 137 -3.64 -11.98 -6.11
N VAL A 138 -2.99 -11.27 -5.20
CA VAL A 138 -3.42 -11.08 -3.82
C VAL A 138 -3.20 -9.64 -3.39
N LEU A 139 -4.06 -9.12 -2.52
CA LEU A 139 -3.80 -7.92 -1.73
C LEU A 139 -4.60 -7.93 -0.44
N SER A 140 -4.18 -7.13 0.52
CA SER A 140 -4.92 -6.87 1.76
C SER A 140 -5.39 -5.42 1.81
N VAL A 141 -6.43 -5.16 2.61
CA VAL A 141 -7.00 -3.82 2.79
C VAL A 141 -6.97 -3.43 4.26
N TRP A 142 -6.42 -2.26 4.55
CA TRP A 142 -6.32 -1.67 5.88
C TRP A 142 -7.23 -0.45 6.02
N ASN A 143 -7.87 -0.32 7.18
CA ASN A 143 -8.85 0.72 7.47
C ASN A 143 -8.24 1.92 8.21
N CYS A 144 -7.60 2.83 7.47
CA CYS A 144 -7.05 4.07 8.04
C CYS A 144 -8.12 5.05 8.52
N LYS A 145 -9.38 4.93 8.06
CA LYS A 145 -10.49 5.83 8.45
C LYS A 145 -10.75 5.82 9.96
N GLU A 146 -10.48 4.70 10.64
CA GLU A 146 -10.64 4.59 12.11
C GLU A 146 -9.49 5.25 12.89
N VAL A 147 -8.41 5.66 12.21
CA VAL A 147 -7.22 6.26 12.82
C VAL A 147 -7.17 7.76 12.58
N PHE A 148 -7.40 8.19 11.33
CA PHE A 148 -7.36 9.61 10.97
C PHE A 148 -8.30 9.93 9.81
N ALA A 149 -8.55 11.23 9.62
CA ALA A 149 -9.27 11.76 8.48
C ALA A 149 -8.39 12.75 7.70
N LEU A 150 -8.58 12.79 6.39
CA LEU A 150 -7.92 13.71 5.48
C LEU A 150 -8.88 14.83 5.06
N GLU A 151 -8.34 15.98 4.68
CA GLU A 151 -9.12 17.08 4.11
C GLU A 151 -8.26 17.81 3.07
N VAL A 152 -8.73 17.90 1.83
CA VAL A 152 -8.06 18.68 0.78
C VAL A 152 -8.42 20.16 0.96
N ARG A 153 -7.44 20.93 1.43
CA ARG A 153 -7.56 22.39 1.59
C ARG A 153 -6.98 23.14 0.38
N GLY A 154 -7.30 24.43 0.27
CA GLY A 154 -6.77 25.32 -0.77
C GLY A 154 -7.49 25.26 -2.14
N ALA A 155 -8.50 24.42 -2.32
CA ALA A 155 -9.29 24.41 -3.55
C ALA A 155 -10.26 25.61 -3.64
N SER A 156 -10.29 26.30 -4.78
CA SER A 156 -11.21 27.42 -5.04
C SER A 156 -12.68 27.00 -5.03
N TYR A 157 -13.58 27.96 -4.78
CA TYR A 157 -15.03 27.71 -4.76
C TYR A 157 -15.54 27.10 -6.07
N VAL A 158 -15.01 27.54 -7.21
CA VAL A 158 -15.36 27.01 -8.54
C VAL A 158 -14.96 25.53 -8.64
N ARG A 159 -13.74 25.16 -8.24
CA ARG A 159 -13.29 23.75 -8.24
C ARG A 159 -14.14 22.88 -7.32
N ARG A 160 -14.48 23.37 -6.13
CA ARG A 160 -15.36 22.66 -5.18
C ARG A 160 -16.75 22.41 -5.77
N THR A 161 -17.31 23.43 -6.44
CA THR A 161 -18.63 23.33 -7.09
C THR A 161 -18.60 22.34 -8.25
N LEU A 162 -17.58 22.39 -9.13
CA LEU A 162 -17.41 21.43 -10.21
C LEU A 162 -17.23 19.99 -9.70
N ALA A 163 -16.43 19.79 -8.67
CA ALA A 163 -16.29 18.46 -8.04
C ALA A 163 -17.65 17.95 -7.51
N LYS A 164 -18.40 18.81 -6.82
CA LYS A 164 -19.76 18.48 -6.34
C LYS A 164 -20.70 18.11 -7.49
N THR A 165 -20.66 18.82 -8.63
CA THR A 165 -21.52 18.48 -9.78
C THR A 165 -21.14 17.13 -10.39
N THR A 166 -19.85 16.79 -10.53
CA THR A 166 -19.45 15.45 -11.00
C THR A 166 -20.05 14.34 -10.14
N ARG A 167 -20.06 14.52 -8.82
CA ARG A 167 -20.63 13.55 -7.87
C ARG A 167 -22.15 13.44 -7.95
N ILE A 168 -22.85 14.54 -8.19
CA ILE A 168 -24.31 14.54 -8.39
C ILE A 168 -24.67 13.76 -9.65
N VAL A 169 -23.97 14.03 -10.76
CA VAL A 169 -24.19 13.33 -12.04
C VAL A 169 -23.93 11.83 -11.87
N ASP A 170 -22.83 11.45 -11.23
CA ASP A 170 -22.48 10.06 -10.98
C ASP A 170 -23.54 9.33 -10.14
N ARG A 171 -24.07 10.00 -9.10
CA ARG A 171 -25.15 9.45 -8.27
C ARG A 171 -26.47 9.32 -9.03
N ALA A 172 -26.77 10.25 -9.93
CA ALA A 172 -28.01 10.24 -10.72
C ALA A 172 -27.98 9.24 -11.88
N PHE A 173 -26.79 9.00 -12.45
CA PHE A 173 -26.59 8.16 -13.64
C PHE A 173 -25.49 7.10 -13.42
N PRO A 174 -25.61 6.22 -12.42
CA PRO A 174 -24.52 5.31 -12.01
C PRO A 174 -24.10 4.29 -13.09
N TRP A 175 -24.96 4.01 -14.07
CA TRP A 175 -24.67 3.11 -15.21
C TRP A 175 -23.71 3.73 -16.24
N LEU A 176 -23.52 5.06 -16.21
CA LEU A 176 -22.54 5.73 -17.06
C LEU A 176 -21.10 5.54 -16.54
N HIS A 177 -20.95 5.07 -15.30
CA HIS A 177 -19.64 4.83 -14.67
C HIS A 177 -18.69 6.03 -14.77
N VAL A 178 -19.24 7.25 -14.64
CA VAL A 178 -18.47 8.48 -14.78
C VAL A 178 -17.51 8.61 -13.59
N PRO A 179 -16.20 8.73 -13.81
CA PRO A 179 -15.26 9.02 -12.73
C PRO A 179 -15.65 10.35 -12.07
N SER A 180 -16.02 10.31 -10.79
CA SER A 180 -16.46 11.48 -10.04
C SER A 180 -15.48 11.85 -8.93
N VAL A 181 -15.48 13.12 -8.54
CA VAL A 181 -14.68 13.57 -7.39
C VAL A 181 -15.48 13.32 -6.11
N PRO A 182 -15.00 12.48 -5.18
CA PRO A 182 -15.63 12.30 -3.86
C PRO A 182 -15.63 13.61 -3.07
N GLU A 183 -16.30 13.62 -1.91
CA GLU A 183 -16.23 14.79 -1.02
C GLU A 183 -14.87 14.84 -0.31
N LEU A 184 -13.87 15.39 -1.00
CA LEU A 184 -12.51 15.53 -0.49
C LEU A 184 -12.27 16.86 0.24
N PHE A 185 -13.23 17.81 0.22
CA PHE A 185 -13.09 19.14 0.85
C PHE A 185 -13.70 19.24 2.24
N LYS A 186 -14.14 18.10 2.78
CA LYS A 186 -14.50 17.88 4.18
C LYS A 186 -13.71 16.66 4.69
N PRO A 187 -13.60 16.46 6.01
CA PRO A 187 -12.94 15.26 6.55
C PRO A 187 -13.45 13.97 5.90
N PHE A 188 -12.54 13.18 5.34
CA PHE A 188 -12.82 11.90 4.69
C PHE A 188 -11.83 10.82 5.14
N GLY A 189 -12.28 9.57 5.14
CA GLY A 189 -11.44 8.41 5.44
C GLY A 189 -10.78 7.81 4.20
N LEU A 190 -9.76 6.99 4.41
CA LEU A 190 -9.13 6.22 3.34
C LEU A 190 -8.98 4.74 3.74
N HIS A 191 -9.00 3.87 2.74
CA HIS A 191 -8.48 2.51 2.88
C HIS A 191 -7.13 2.40 2.20
N PHE A 192 -6.19 1.71 2.83
CA PHE A 192 -4.86 1.48 2.29
C PHE A 192 -4.74 0.03 1.80
N MET A 193 -4.31 -0.18 0.56
CA MET A 193 -4.02 -1.52 0.03
C MET A 193 -2.54 -1.85 0.23
N TYR A 194 -2.26 -3.01 0.81
CA TYR A 194 -0.91 -3.49 1.11
C TYR A 194 -0.74 -4.96 0.75
N GLY A 195 0.51 -5.46 0.79
CA GLY A 195 0.83 -6.86 0.49
C GLY A 195 0.38 -7.31 -0.90
N MET A 196 0.50 -6.41 -1.89
CA MET A 196 0.15 -6.71 -3.28
C MET A 196 1.16 -7.68 -3.89
N GLY A 197 0.65 -8.79 -4.39
CA GLY A 197 1.43 -9.82 -5.05
C GLY A 197 0.64 -10.49 -6.15
N GLY A 198 1.34 -11.25 -6.99
CA GLY A 198 0.72 -11.97 -8.09
C GLY A 198 1.76 -12.52 -9.05
N GLU A 199 1.32 -13.48 -9.84
CA GLU A 199 2.13 -14.19 -10.82
C GLU A 199 1.30 -14.52 -12.06
N GLY A 200 1.99 -14.72 -13.18
CA GLY A 200 1.38 -15.10 -14.44
C GLY A 200 0.99 -13.95 -15.36
N PRO A 201 0.71 -14.26 -16.64
CA PRO A 201 0.37 -13.27 -17.67
C PRO A 201 -0.94 -12.50 -17.37
N GLY A 202 -1.83 -13.08 -16.56
CA GLY A 202 -3.09 -12.48 -16.15
C GLY A 202 -3.00 -11.60 -14.89
N ALA A 203 -1.87 -11.57 -14.18
CA ALA A 203 -1.78 -10.95 -12.84
C ALA A 203 -2.24 -9.50 -12.80
N VAL A 204 -1.86 -8.68 -13.79
CA VAL A 204 -2.25 -7.26 -13.89
C VAL A 204 -3.78 -7.09 -13.96
N LYS A 205 -4.48 -7.98 -14.68
CA LYS A 205 -5.95 -7.95 -14.78
C LYS A 205 -6.60 -8.37 -13.46
N LEU A 206 -6.00 -9.32 -12.77
CA LEU A 206 -6.47 -9.80 -11.46
C LEU A 206 -6.26 -8.73 -10.37
N VAL A 207 -5.12 -8.05 -10.36
CA VAL A 207 -4.87 -6.88 -9.49
C VAL A 207 -5.90 -5.79 -9.76
N LYS A 208 -6.18 -5.47 -11.03
CA LYS A 208 -7.24 -4.49 -11.37
C LYS A 208 -8.61 -4.89 -10.80
N ALA A 209 -8.95 -6.17 -10.84
CA ALA A 209 -10.19 -6.67 -10.25
C ALA A 209 -10.18 -6.53 -8.71
N LEU A 210 -9.07 -6.84 -8.06
CA LEU A 210 -8.90 -6.63 -6.61
C LEU A 210 -8.96 -5.15 -6.21
N CYS A 211 -8.37 -4.24 -6.97
CA CYS A 211 -8.50 -2.80 -6.73
C CYS A 211 -9.96 -2.34 -6.88
N GLY A 212 -10.71 -2.90 -7.85
CA GLY A 212 -12.15 -2.66 -7.97
C GLY A 212 -12.95 -3.17 -6.76
N TYR A 213 -12.57 -4.34 -6.23
CA TYR A 213 -13.14 -4.88 -4.99
C TYR A 213 -12.84 -3.97 -3.79
N ALA A 214 -11.58 -3.58 -3.60
CA ALA A 214 -11.15 -2.69 -2.52
C ALA A 214 -11.83 -1.31 -2.61
N HIS A 215 -12.01 -0.77 -3.83
CA HIS A 215 -12.80 0.44 -4.06
C HIS A 215 -14.25 0.28 -3.57
N ASN A 216 -14.92 -0.82 -3.95
CA ASN A 216 -16.31 -1.05 -3.55
C ASN A 216 -16.44 -1.25 -2.03
N LEU A 217 -15.47 -1.94 -1.41
CA LEU A 217 -15.38 -2.06 0.05
C LEU A 217 -15.21 -0.69 0.72
N ALA A 218 -14.29 0.15 0.21
CA ALA A 218 -14.08 1.50 0.70
C ALA A 218 -15.33 2.39 0.55
N LYS A 219 -16.05 2.24 -0.55
CA LYS A 219 -17.33 2.92 -0.77
C LYS A 219 -18.37 2.52 0.27
N ASP A 220 -18.50 1.23 0.57
CA ASP A 220 -19.47 0.74 1.55
C ASP A 220 -19.10 1.21 2.97
N CYS A 221 -17.81 1.42 3.25
CA CYS A 221 -17.31 2.01 4.50
C CYS A 221 -17.33 3.55 4.53
N GLY A 222 -17.74 4.23 3.44
CA GLY A 222 -17.81 5.69 3.35
C GLY A 222 -16.46 6.39 3.26
N CYS A 223 -15.43 5.72 2.74
CA CYS A 223 -14.12 6.31 2.47
C CYS A 223 -14.15 7.18 1.20
N GLY A 224 -13.33 8.22 1.17
CA GLY A 224 -13.19 9.12 0.02
C GLY A 224 -12.17 8.62 -1.00
N VAL A 225 -11.16 7.86 -0.55
CA VAL A 225 -10.10 7.34 -1.44
C VAL A 225 -9.67 5.94 -1.01
N VAL A 226 -9.10 5.21 -1.97
CA VAL A 226 -8.25 4.04 -1.73
C VAL A 226 -6.83 4.42 -2.15
N ALA A 227 -5.85 4.13 -1.31
CA ALA A 227 -4.45 4.43 -1.59
C ALA A 227 -3.60 3.16 -1.52
N THR A 228 -2.45 3.20 -2.16
CA THR A 228 -1.40 2.19 -1.99
C THR A 228 -0.06 2.81 -2.32
N GLU A 229 1.01 2.25 -1.78
CA GLU A 229 2.37 2.64 -2.09
C GLU A 229 3.13 1.45 -2.65
N VAL A 230 3.76 1.65 -3.81
CA VAL A 230 4.48 0.59 -4.54
C VAL A 230 5.82 1.08 -5.03
N SER A 231 6.78 0.17 -5.16
CA SER A 231 8.02 0.43 -5.87
C SER A 231 7.74 0.96 -7.29
N SER A 232 8.56 1.93 -7.73
CA SER A 232 8.45 2.48 -9.10
C SER A 232 8.57 1.42 -10.20
N ARG A 233 9.23 0.28 -9.90
CA ARG A 233 9.46 -0.85 -10.82
C ARG A 233 8.50 -2.03 -10.63
N GLU A 234 7.48 -1.89 -9.77
CA GLU A 234 6.50 -2.95 -9.54
C GLU A 234 5.69 -3.23 -10.82
N PRO A 235 5.81 -4.41 -11.47
CA PRO A 235 5.05 -4.70 -12.68
C PRO A 235 3.53 -4.69 -12.46
N LEU A 236 3.06 -5.07 -11.27
CA LEU A 236 1.63 -5.09 -10.94
C LEU A 236 1.03 -3.68 -10.83
N ARG A 237 1.85 -2.64 -10.75
CA ARG A 237 1.43 -1.23 -10.77
C ARG A 237 0.52 -0.91 -11.96
N LEU A 238 0.74 -1.56 -13.10
CA LEU A 238 -0.08 -1.38 -14.31
C LEU A 238 -1.55 -1.75 -14.10
N GLY A 239 -1.85 -2.56 -13.09
CA GLY A 239 -3.20 -2.97 -12.72
C GLY A 239 -3.91 -2.00 -11.78
N ILE A 240 -3.20 -1.03 -11.20
CA ILE A 240 -3.70 -0.18 -10.10
C ILE A 240 -4.34 1.08 -10.68
N PRO A 241 -5.68 1.23 -10.64
CA PRO A 241 -6.35 2.46 -11.05
C PRO A 241 -5.99 3.58 -10.07
N HIS A 242 -5.63 4.76 -10.58
CA HIS A 242 -5.31 5.91 -9.74
C HIS A 242 -5.45 7.22 -10.54
N TRP A 243 -5.55 8.33 -9.82
CA TRP A 243 -5.55 9.67 -10.41
C TRP A 243 -4.21 10.35 -10.15
N LYS A 244 -3.50 10.69 -11.23
CA LYS A 244 -2.18 11.36 -11.16
C LYS A 244 -2.18 12.61 -10.28
N LYS A 245 -3.27 13.39 -10.29
CA LYS A 245 -3.38 14.63 -9.49
C LYS A 245 -3.48 14.40 -7.98
N LEU A 246 -3.83 13.19 -7.55
CA LEU A 246 -3.91 12.80 -6.14
C LEU A 246 -2.74 11.90 -5.72
N SER A 247 -1.91 11.48 -6.68
CA SER A 247 -0.85 10.50 -6.49
C SER A 247 0.52 11.20 -6.44
N CYS A 248 1.47 10.61 -5.73
CA CYS A 248 2.88 11.02 -5.77
C CYS A 248 3.64 10.08 -6.71
N ALA A 249 4.29 10.64 -7.73
CA ALA A 249 4.99 9.85 -8.73
C ALA A 249 6.28 9.25 -8.18
N GLU A 250 7.03 10.00 -7.38
CA GLU A 250 8.30 9.56 -6.81
C GLU A 250 8.45 10.14 -5.40
N ASP A 251 8.19 9.30 -4.41
CA ASP A 251 8.61 9.57 -3.04
C ASP A 251 10.08 9.19 -2.86
N LEU A 252 10.75 9.67 -1.81
CA LEU A 252 12.12 9.28 -1.47
C LEU A 252 12.14 8.59 -0.11
N TRP A 253 12.49 7.32 -0.13
CA TRP A 253 12.78 6.57 1.07
C TRP A 253 14.28 6.55 1.30
N GLY A 254 14.71 7.05 2.46
CA GLY A 254 16.08 6.93 2.94
C GLY A 254 16.18 5.92 4.08
N VAL A 255 17.32 5.25 4.19
CA VAL A 255 17.57 4.28 5.26
C VAL A 255 18.92 4.55 5.93
N LYS A 256 19.01 4.23 7.21
CA LYS A 256 20.23 4.26 8.01
C LYS A 256 20.27 3.02 8.89
N ARG A 257 21.37 2.29 8.84
CA ARG A 257 21.64 1.21 9.80
C ARG A 257 22.10 1.81 11.12
N LEU A 258 21.55 1.36 12.25
CA LEU A 258 21.79 1.96 13.56
C LEU A 258 22.88 1.24 14.39
N GLY A 259 23.37 0.08 13.95
CA GLY A 259 24.17 -0.87 14.75
C GLY A 259 25.64 -1.09 14.32
N GLU A 260 26.34 -0.10 13.75
CA GLU A 260 27.72 -0.29 13.25
C GLU A 260 28.81 -0.42 14.34
N ALA A 261 28.49 -0.25 15.63
CA ALA A 261 29.52 -0.13 16.68
C ALA A 261 30.09 -1.47 17.20
N GLU A 262 29.37 -2.60 17.12
CA GLU A 262 29.84 -3.86 17.70
C GLU A 262 29.39 -5.08 16.87
N GLY A 263 30.35 -5.73 16.20
CA GLY A 263 30.17 -7.07 15.63
C GLY A 263 29.36 -7.13 14.34
N TYR A 264 30.05 -7.40 13.23
CA TYR A 264 29.43 -7.77 11.95
C TYR A 264 28.55 -9.02 12.15
N ASN A 265 27.24 -8.83 12.26
CA ASN A 265 26.26 -9.89 12.08
C ASN A 265 25.35 -9.48 10.92
N ASP A 266 25.44 -10.20 9.81
CA ASP A 266 24.38 -10.17 8.81
C ASP A 266 23.18 -10.82 9.49
N GLY A 267 22.16 -10.03 9.85
CA GLY A 267 20.90 -10.56 10.37
C GLY A 267 20.29 -11.61 9.41
N SER A 268 19.17 -12.21 9.77
CA SER A 268 18.58 -13.34 9.03
C SER A 268 18.25 -13.09 7.54
N VAL A 269 18.30 -11.84 7.06
CA VAL A 269 17.97 -11.42 5.68
C VAL A 269 19.14 -10.68 5.00
N GLY A 270 20.29 -10.55 5.67
CA GLY A 270 21.44 -9.75 5.18
C GLY A 270 21.20 -8.24 5.20
N ASP A 271 22.24 -7.45 4.91
CA ASP A 271 22.15 -5.99 4.92
C ASP A 271 21.42 -5.44 3.68
N TRP A 272 20.17 -5.00 3.85
CA TRP A 272 19.37 -4.42 2.76
C TRP A 272 20.07 -3.27 2.05
N THR A 273 20.85 -2.47 2.77
CA THR A 273 21.57 -1.31 2.21
C THR A 273 22.67 -1.70 1.21
N LYS A 274 23.09 -2.97 1.21
CA LYS A 274 24.13 -3.51 0.33
C LYS A 274 23.56 -4.37 -0.80
N SER A 275 22.28 -4.75 -0.71
CA SER A 275 21.63 -5.60 -1.69
C SER A 275 21.15 -4.80 -2.91
N LYS A 276 21.10 -5.43 -4.09
CA LYS A 276 20.50 -4.80 -5.27
C LYS A 276 18.98 -4.67 -5.03
N PRO A 277 18.39 -3.49 -5.23
CA PRO A 277 16.96 -3.31 -4.98
C PRO A 277 16.13 -4.25 -5.86
N GLY A 278 15.30 -5.10 -5.25
CA GLY A 278 14.29 -5.92 -5.92
C GLY A 278 13.24 -5.10 -6.68
N LEU A 279 12.34 -5.76 -7.40
CA LEU A 279 11.27 -5.07 -8.15
C LEU A 279 10.19 -4.47 -7.24
N SER A 280 9.94 -5.14 -6.11
CA SER A 280 8.88 -4.82 -5.16
C SER A 280 9.46 -4.37 -3.82
N ILE A 281 8.64 -3.69 -3.03
CA ILE A 281 8.86 -3.41 -1.62
C ILE A 281 7.58 -3.79 -0.87
N PHE A 282 7.69 -4.18 0.39
CA PHE A 282 6.52 -4.31 1.25
C PHE A 282 6.32 -2.98 1.99
N VAL A 283 5.07 -2.53 2.12
CA VAL A 283 4.74 -1.32 2.89
C VAL A 283 3.85 -1.77 4.03
N ASP A 284 4.32 -1.60 5.26
CA ASP A 284 3.57 -2.00 6.44
C ASP A 284 2.38 -1.04 6.64
N PRO A 285 1.14 -1.53 6.64
CA PRO A 285 -0.03 -0.65 6.75
C PRO A 285 -0.12 0.05 8.11
N ARG A 286 0.63 -0.39 9.14
CA ARG A 286 0.69 0.26 10.46
C ARG A 286 1.40 1.62 10.42
N GLU A 287 2.12 1.91 9.33
CA GLU A 287 2.74 3.22 9.10
C GLU A 287 1.73 4.31 8.70
N PHE A 288 0.47 3.92 8.46
CA PHE A 288 -0.64 4.81 8.07
C PHE A 288 -1.66 4.99 9.20
#